data_AF-A0A2P8KNW1-F1
#
_entry.id   AF-A0A2P8KNW1-F1
#
_cell.length_a   1.000
_cell.length_b   1.000
_cell.length_c   1.000
_cell.angle_alpha   90.00
_cell.angle_beta   90.00
_cell.angle_gamma   90.00
#
_symmetry.space_group_name_H-M   'P 1'
#
loop_
_entity.id
_entity.type
_entity.pdbx_description
1 polymer ?
#
loop_
_entity_poly.entity_id
_entity_poly.type
_entity_poly.pdbx_seq_one_letter_code
_entity_poly.pdbx_strand_id
1 'polypeptide(L)'
;MKKLASLVLLLAMAFPCAAESGGGTSSATANIKFTVEVSPVFKVLRTTPAVDGYEYRIWTNIKSVVIDGKEYRFNGVGEAIVFIPSSKGGFIVHGL
;
A
#
# COMPACT_ATOMS: atom_id res chain seq x y z
N MET A 1 66.91 18.34 -44.33
CA MET A 1 65.78 19.10 -43.73
C MET A 1 64.41 18.39 -43.80
N LYS A 2 64.26 17.23 -44.47
CA LYS A 2 62.96 16.53 -44.59
C LYS A 2 62.58 15.62 -43.41
N LYS A 3 63.55 15.15 -42.60
CA LYS A 3 63.28 14.24 -41.47
C LYS A 3 62.70 14.92 -40.22
N LEU A 4 63.02 16.21 -40.01
CA LEU A 4 62.53 17.01 -38.89
C LEU A 4 61.03 17.32 -39.03
N ALA A 5 60.55 17.57 -40.25
CA ALA A 5 59.14 17.84 -40.52
C ALA A 5 58.23 16.63 -40.21
N SER A 6 58.73 15.41 -40.44
CA SER A 6 57.97 14.18 -40.19
C SER A 6 57.82 13.87 -38.69
N LEU A 7 58.78 14.27 -37.87
CA LEU A 7 58.73 14.05 -36.41
C LEU A 7 57.78 15.04 -35.72
N VAL A 8 57.79 16.30 -36.18
CA VAL A 8 56.86 17.34 -35.69
C VAL A 8 55.42 17.02 -36.07
N LEU A 9 55.19 16.42 -37.25
CA LEU A 9 53.86 16.02 -37.70
C LEU A 9 53.29 14.83 -36.91
N LEU A 10 54.13 13.87 -36.49
CA LEU A 10 53.69 12.77 -35.62
C LEU A 10 53.38 13.23 -34.19
N LEU A 11 54.12 14.22 -33.67
CA LEU A 11 53.94 14.70 -32.30
C LEU A 11 52.63 15.48 -32.11
N ALA A 12 52.13 16.13 -33.18
CA ALA A 12 50.86 16.86 -33.17
C ALA A 12 49.61 15.96 -33.25
N MET A 13 49.75 14.65 -33.50
CA MET A 13 48.64 13.68 -33.48
C MET A 13 48.41 13.07 -32.09
N ALA A 14 49.29 13.35 -31.12
CA ALA A 14 49.24 12.80 -29.77
C ALA A 14 48.60 13.78 -28.75
N PHE A 15 47.77 14.73 -29.22
CA PHE A 15 46.92 15.48 -28.30
C PHE A 15 45.89 14.52 -27.70
N PRO A 16 45.82 14.42 -26.36
CA PRO A 16 44.97 13.45 -25.71
C PRO A 16 43.52 13.71 -26.10
N CYS A 17 42.84 12.66 -26.49
CA CYS A 17 41.39 12.61 -26.48
C CYS A 17 40.95 12.91 -25.04
N ALA A 18 40.65 14.18 -24.76
CA ALA A 18 39.95 14.57 -23.56
C ALA A 18 38.51 14.07 -23.75
N ALA A 19 38.30 12.79 -23.47
CA ALA A 19 36.98 12.29 -23.13
C ALA A 19 36.64 12.92 -21.78
N GLU A 20 36.12 14.16 -21.82
CA GLU A 20 35.43 14.75 -20.69
C GLU A 20 34.17 13.89 -20.48
N SER A 21 34.32 12.84 -19.67
CA SER A 21 33.19 12.27 -18.95
C SER A 21 32.76 13.36 -17.97
N GLY A 22 31.99 14.33 -18.47
CA GLY A 22 31.15 15.15 -17.64
C GLY A 22 30.28 14.18 -16.86
N GLY A 23 30.70 13.88 -15.63
CA GLY A 23 29.87 13.25 -14.61
C GLY A 23 28.77 14.22 -14.27
N GLY A 24 27.87 14.46 -15.23
CA GLY A 24 26.61 15.06 -14.95
C GLY A 24 25.94 14.15 -13.95
N THR A 25 25.45 14.73 -12.87
CA THR A 25 24.52 14.06 -11.97
C THR A 25 23.30 13.70 -12.80
N SER A 26 23.33 12.55 -13.46
CA SER A 26 22.17 11.95 -14.09
C SER A 26 21.25 11.58 -12.96
N SER A 27 20.41 12.52 -12.56
CA SER A 27 19.32 12.29 -11.62
C SER A 27 18.34 11.36 -12.31
N ALA A 28 18.56 10.06 -12.16
CA ALA A 28 17.61 9.05 -12.54
C ALA A 28 16.51 9.06 -11.48
N THR A 29 15.32 9.57 -11.83
CA THR A 29 14.16 9.46 -10.94
C THR A 29 13.66 8.02 -10.94
N ALA A 30 14.02 7.25 -9.91
CA ALA A 30 13.41 5.95 -9.66
C ALA A 30 12.04 6.15 -8.99
N ASN A 31 10.96 5.70 -9.63
CA ASN A 31 9.64 5.65 -9.01
C ASN A 31 9.46 4.28 -8.34
N ILE A 32 9.31 4.28 -7.01
CA ILE A 32 9.00 3.07 -6.25
C ILE A 32 7.56 3.19 -5.74
N LYS A 33 6.70 2.23 -6.12
CA LYS A 33 5.32 2.13 -5.65
C LYS A 33 5.20 0.97 -4.67
N PHE A 34 4.68 1.25 -3.48
CA PHE A 34 4.25 0.23 -2.52
C PHE A 34 2.73 0.20 -2.45
N THR A 35 2.16 -0.97 -2.24
CA THR A 35 0.71 -1.15 -2.02
C THR A 35 0.55 -2.12 -0.85
N VAL A 36 -0.28 -1.73 0.12
CA VAL A 36 -0.59 -2.55 1.29
C VAL A 36 -2.05 -2.91 1.21
N GLU A 37 -2.33 -4.20 1.11
CA GLU A 37 -3.69 -4.74 1.15
C GLU A 37 -3.98 -5.23 2.56
N VAL A 38 -5.08 -4.75 3.15
CA VAL A 38 -5.53 -5.15 4.48
C VAL A 38 -6.91 -5.76 4.34
N SER A 39 -7.02 -7.07 4.58
CA SER A 39 -8.30 -7.77 4.51
C SER A 39 -9.27 -7.29 5.59
N PRO A 40 -10.58 -7.24 5.29
CA PRO A 40 -11.61 -6.99 6.28
C PRO A 40 -11.59 -8.04 7.40
N VAL A 41 -11.71 -7.58 8.64
CA VAL A 41 -11.74 -8.39 9.85
C VAL A 41 -12.97 -8.03 10.65
N PHE A 42 -13.70 -9.03 11.09
CA PHE A 42 -14.82 -8.92 12.01
C PHE A 42 -14.75 -10.07 13.01
N LYS A 43 -14.51 -9.75 14.29
CA LYS A 43 -14.38 -10.74 15.36
C LYS A 43 -15.37 -10.46 16.47
N VAL A 44 -16.10 -11.49 16.90
CA VAL A 44 -16.94 -11.43 18.09
C VAL A 44 -16.08 -11.68 19.33
N LEU A 45 -16.06 -10.73 20.25
CA LEU A 45 -15.32 -10.81 21.52
C LEU A 45 -16.22 -11.28 22.67
N ARG A 46 -17.49 -10.86 22.67
CA ARG A 46 -18.48 -11.25 23.66
C ARG A 46 -19.88 -11.22 23.04
N THR A 47 -20.72 -12.12 23.50
CA THR A 47 -22.16 -12.15 23.22
C THR A 47 -22.92 -12.01 24.53
N THR A 48 -23.85 -11.07 24.60
CA THR A 48 -24.73 -10.84 25.74
C THR A 48 -26.18 -11.01 25.25
N PRO A 49 -26.94 -11.97 25.78
CA PRO A 49 -28.37 -12.07 25.50
C PRO A 49 -29.12 -10.83 25.97
N ALA A 50 -30.09 -10.37 25.19
CA ALA A 50 -30.97 -9.26 25.50
C ALA A 50 -32.42 -9.65 25.21
N VAL A 51 -33.39 -8.85 25.71
CA VAL A 51 -34.83 -9.19 25.63
C VAL A 51 -35.28 -9.48 24.19
N ASP A 52 -34.80 -8.71 23.21
CA ASP A 52 -35.21 -8.82 21.81
C ASP A 52 -34.09 -9.27 20.86
N GLY A 53 -33.03 -9.89 21.38
CA GLY A 53 -31.89 -10.31 20.55
C GLY A 53 -30.60 -10.50 21.30
N TYR A 54 -29.50 -10.12 20.65
CA TYR A 54 -28.16 -10.27 21.19
C TYR A 54 -27.37 -8.97 21.01
N GLU A 55 -26.68 -8.58 22.08
CA GLU A 55 -25.66 -7.56 22.02
C GLU A 55 -24.30 -8.24 21.83
N TYR A 56 -23.57 -7.85 20.79
CA TYR A 56 -22.23 -8.34 20.52
C TYR A 56 -21.22 -7.24 20.75
N ARG A 57 -20.20 -7.55 21.54
CA ARG A 57 -18.96 -6.78 21.59
C ARG A 57 -18.04 -7.36 20.52
N ILE A 58 -17.61 -6.54 19.58
CA ILE A 58 -16.85 -6.96 18.41
C ILE A 58 -15.54 -6.20 18.31
N TRP A 59 -14.60 -6.69 17.49
CA TRP A 59 -13.48 -5.92 16.94
C TRP A 59 -13.56 -6.03 15.42
N THR A 60 -13.65 -4.89 14.75
CA THR A 60 -13.57 -4.76 13.30
C THR A 60 -12.66 -3.65 12.79
N ASN A 61 -11.88 -3.92 11.74
CA ASN A 61 -11.04 -2.93 11.05
C ASN A 61 -11.77 -2.18 9.92
N ILE A 62 -13.08 -2.35 9.79
CA ILE A 62 -13.93 -1.68 8.81
C ILE A 62 -14.99 -0.83 9.52
N LYS A 63 -15.49 0.22 8.87
CA LYS A 63 -16.42 1.19 9.47
C LYS A 63 -17.88 0.73 9.45
N SER A 64 -18.19 -0.33 8.75
CA SER A 64 -19.55 -0.84 8.62
C SER A 64 -19.55 -2.31 8.26
N VAL A 65 -20.59 -3.01 8.65
CA VAL A 65 -20.90 -4.38 8.20
C VAL A 65 -22.37 -4.50 7.84
N VAL A 66 -22.68 -5.43 6.95
CA VAL A 66 -24.07 -5.80 6.65
C VAL A 66 -24.37 -7.12 7.35
N ILE A 67 -25.37 -7.13 8.22
CA ILE A 67 -25.84 -8.32 8.91
C ILE A 67 -27.35 -8.41 8.69
N ASP A 68 -27.81 -9.54 8.16
CA ASP A 68 -29.21 -9.78 7.82
C ASP A 68 -29.81 -8.64 6.93
N GLY A 69 -29.05 -8.22 5.92
CA GLY A 69 -29.44 -7.14 5.01
C GLY A 69 -29.45 -5.73 5.61
N LYS A 70 -29.15 -5.57 6.90
CA LYS A 70 -29.06 -4.28 7.57
C LYS A 70 -27.61 -3.84 7.72
N GLU A 71 -27.32 -2.62 7.31
CA GLU A 71 -26.01 -2.00 7.54
C GLU A 71 -25.90 -1.50 8.99
N TYR A 72 -24.82 -1.90 9.66
CA TYR A 72 -24.42 -1.41 10.96
C TYR A 72 -23.13 -0.60 10.79
N ARG A 73 -23.20 0.70 11.11
CA ARG A 73 -22.06 1.62 11.02
C ARG A 73 -21.47 1.87 12.40
N PHE A 74 -20.14 1.94 12.45
CA PHE A 74 -19.36 2.17 13.66
C PHE A 74 -18.70 3.54 13.62
N ASN A 75 -18.48 4.14 14.79
CA ASN A 75 -17.81 5.43 14.92
C ASN A 75 -16.35 5.39 14.43
N GLY A 76 -15.74 4.22 14.42
CA GLY A 76 -14.37 4.02 13.96
C GLY A 76 -14.03 2.55 13.80
N VAL A 77 -12.81 2.31 13.34
CA VAL A 77 -12.20 0.98 13.44
C VAL A 77 -11.88 0.77 14.91
N GLY A 78 -12.46 -0.26 15.49
CA GLY A 78 -12.16 -0.57 16.87
C GLY A 78 -13.02 -1.65 17.42
N GLU A 79 -12.88 -1.79 18.72
CA GLU A 79 -13.92 -2.42 19.48
C GLU A 79 -15.22 -1.62 19.34
N ALA A 80 -16.32 -2.32 19.10
CA ALA A 80 -17.65 -1.72 19.00
C ALA A 80 -18.69 -2.64 19.61
N ILE A 81 -19.86 -2.07 19.92
CA ILE A 81 -21.03 -2.81 20.37
C ILE A 81 -22.07 -2.76 19.26
N VAL A 82 -22.63 -3.92 18.91
CA VAL A 82 -23.70 -4.05 17.93
C VAL A 82 -24.84 -4.87 18.51
N PHE A 83 -26.04 -4.30 18.51
CA PHE A 83 -27.26 -5.01 18.86
C PHE A 83 -27.89 -5.60 17.60
N ILE A 84 -28.09 -6.92 17.60
CA ILE A 84 -28.72 -7.65 16.51
C ILE A 84 -30.04 -8.20 17.04
N PRO A 85 -31.19 -7.79 16.47
CA PRO A 85 -32.47 -8.33 16.88
C PRO A 85 -32.55 -9.81 16.53
N SER A 86 -33.25 -10.59 17.36
CA SER A 86 -33.47 -12.01 17.08
C SER A 86 -34.36 -12.15 15.84
N SER A 87 -33.78 -12.59 14.73
CA SER A 87 -34.52 -12.93 13.52
C SER A 87 -35.17 -14.30 13.68
N LYS A 88 -36.35 -14.51 13.07
CA LYS A 88 -36.99 -15.84 13.00
C LYS A 88 -36.29 -16.81 12.04
N GLY A 89 -35.26 -16.37 11.32
CA GLY A 89 -34.44 -17.20 10.42
C GLY A 89 -32.95 -16.99 10.70
N GLY A 90 -32.16 -18.08 10.67
CA GLY A 90 -30.73 -18.07 11.04
C GLY A 90 -29.87 -17.10 10.22
N PHE A 91 -28.82 -16.57 10.86
CA PHE A 91 -27.99 -15.49 10.32
C PHE A 91 -26.95 -15.98 9.32
N ILE A 92 -26.84 -15.30 8.17
CA ILE A 92 -25.72 -15.41 7.23
C ILE A 92 -24.91 -14.11 7.31
N VAL A 93 -23.63 -14.22 7.67
CA VAL A 93 -22.69 -13.08 7.64
C VAL A 93 -22.01 -13.07 6.28
N HIS A 94 -22.29 -12.05 5.46
CA HIS A 94 -21.56 -11.82 4.22
C HIS A 94 -20.35 -10.92 4.52
N GLY A 95 -19.14 -11.49 4.42
CA GLY A 95 -17.91 -10.71 4.32
C GLY A 95 -17.69 -10.29 2.87
N LEU A 96 -17.55 -8.98 2.63
CA LEU A 96 -16.95 -8.45 1.40
C LEU A 96 -15.44 -8.41 1.55
#